data_AF-A0A9P6IPM5-F1
#
_entry.id   AF-A0A9P6IPM5-F1
#
_cell.length_a   1.000
_cell.length_b   1.000
_cell.length_c   1.000
_cell.angle_alpha   90.00
_cell.angle_beta   90.00
_cell.angle_gamma   90.00
#
_symmetry.space_group_name_H-M   'P 1'
#
loop_
_entity.id
_entity.type
_entity.pdbx_description
1 polymer ?
#
loop_
_entity_poly.entity_id
_entity_poly.type
_entity_poly.pdbx_seq_one_letter_code
_entity_poly.pdbx_strand_id
1 'polypeptide(L)'
;MAQDSSQAAAAAAIPTSTTPVLGPVGGGGGPSETENKDQKAFERWRKTLSLITGFGLTPEEFQAEIDKADKKTCELRKEKLIKSSPGVRFMMSNLLEAGCPLTKTMLECASCDMTKSGGFSKDHGILLCSNGFFSKKHQEHTMIHEMIH
;
A
#
# COMPACT_ATOMS: atom_id res chain seq x y z
N MET A 1 14.50 -45.48 27.84
CA MET A 1 15.76 -45.24 28.57
C MET A 1 16.12 -43.80 28.29
N ALA A 2 15.74 -42.89 29.20
CA ALA A 2 16.61 -42.39 30.28
C ALA A 2 17.76 -41.57 29.67
N GLN A 3 17.59 -40.24 29.59
CA GLN A 3 17.97 -39.25 30.60
C GLN A 3 19.47 -39.00 30.66
N ASP A 4 19.76 -37.70 30.73
CA ASP A 4 20.83 -37.04 31.46
C ASP A 4 22.11 -36.68 30.69
N SER A 5 22.37 -35.37 30.65
CA SER A 5 23.68 -34.80 31.02
C SER A 5 23.54 -33.29 31.13
N SER A 6 23.22 -32.88 32.36
CA SER A 6 23.52 -31.57 32.94
C SER A 6 25.01 -31.23 32.83
N GLN A 7 25.35 -29.98 32.53
CA GLN A 7 26.51 -29.34 33.18
C GLN A 7 26.45 -27.81 33.16
N ALA A 8 26.87 -27.27 34.28
CA ALA A 8 26.61 -25.93 34.77
C ALA A 8 27.71 -24.90 34.43
N ALA A 9 27.34 -23.66 34.72
CA ALA A 9 28.05 -22.39 34.57
C ALA A 9 29.50 -22.35 35.06
N ALA A 10 30.29 -21.49 34.39
CA ALA A 10 31.37 -20.73 35.01
C ALA A 10 31.30 -19.27 34.50
N ALA A 11 30.94 -18.36 35.39
CA ALA A 11 31.04 -16.92 35.20
C ALA A 11 32.49 -16.49 35.48
N ALA A 12 33.08 -15.73 34.57
CA ALA A 12 34.38 -15.07 34.78
C ALA A 12 34.20 -13.55 34.66
N ALA A 13 34.73 -12.86 35.67
CA ALA A 13 34.56 -11.45 35.94
C ALA A 13 35.42 -10.53 35.03
N ILE A 14 34.95 -9.30 34.99
CA ILE A 14 35.38 -8.08 34.27
C ILE A 14 36.81 -7.63 34.64
N PRO A 15 37.53 -6.95 33.72
CA PRO A 15 38.16 -5.69 34.11
C PRO A 15 37.62 -4.49 33.32
N THR A 16 37.20 -3.49 34.10
CA THR A 16 36.70 -2.18 33.72
C THR A 16 37.84 -1.32 33.17
N SER A 17 37.71 -0.80 31.94
CA SER A 17 38.53 0.31 31.46
C SER A 17 37.70 1.58 31.36
N THR A 18 37.87 2.41 32.37
CA THR A 18 37.80 3.87 32.43
C THR A 18 37.38 4.62 31.15
N THR A 19 36.24 5.30 31.25
CA THR A 19 35.81 6.41 30.40
C THR A 19 36.73 7.64 30.57
N PRO A 20 37.12 8.35 29.49
CA PRO A 20 37.37 9.78 29.57
C PRO A 20 36.05 10.53 29.33
N VAL A 21 35.64 11.27 30.36
CA VAL A 21 34.62 12.32 30.30
C VAL A 21 35.17 13.47 29.47
N LEU A 22 34.51 13.81 28.37
CA LEU A 22 34.67 15.09 27.67
C LEU A 22 33.28 15.66 27.34
N GLY A 23 32.82 16.57 28.20
CA GLY A 23 32.07 17.79 27.90
C GLY A 23 30.67 17.69 27.26
N PRO A 24 29.71 18.54 27.67
CA PRO A 24 28.50 18.74 26.89
C PRO A 24 28.87 19.56 25.65
N VAL A 25 28.86 18.92 24.47
CA VAL A 25 28.76 19.67 23.21
C VAL A 25 27.34 20.24 23.17
N GLY A 26 27.24 21.49 23.59
CA GLY A 26 26.12 22.36 23.27
C GLY A 26 26.06 22.59 21.77
N GLY A 27 24.83 22.72 21.26
CA GLY A 27 24.58 23.09 19.87
C GLY A 27 23.47 22.27 19.25
N GLY A 28 22.25 22.44 19.74
CA GLY A 28 21.06 22.08 18.99
C GLY A 28 20.95 22.96 17.74
N GLY A 29 21.65 22.57 16.68
CA GLY A 29 21.35 22.98 15.31
C GLY A 29 20.47 21.91 14.72
N GLY A 30 19.15 22.14 14.67
CA GLY A 30 18.28 21.31 13.84
C GLY A 30 18.77 21.35 12.40
N PRO A 31 18.65 20.24 11.63
CA PRO A 31 19.17 20.17 10.28
C PRO A 31 18.62 21.34 9.45
N SER A 32 19.52 21.97 8.70
CA SER A 32 19.20 23.03 7.75
C SER A 32 18.06 22.56 6.83
N GLU A 33 17.17 23.46 6.42
CA GLU A 33 16.05 23.11 5.51
C GLU A 33 16.52 22.40 4.24
N THR A 34 17.73 22.70 3.77
CA THR A 34 18.37 22.07 2.61
C THR A 34 18.78 20.63 2.91
N GLU A 35 19.43 20.36 4.06
CA GLU A 35 19.84 19.01 4.47
C GLU A 35 18.63 18.07 4.61
N ASN A 36 17.51 18.59 5.13
CA ASN A 36 16.27 17.85 5.28
C ASN A 36 15.65 17.47 3.92
N LYS A 37 15.73 18.37 2.93
CA LYS A 37 15.26 18.10 1.56
C LYS A 37 16.11 17.04 0.87
N ASP A 38 17.43 17.10 1.02
CA ASP A 38 18.35 16.14 0.42
C ASP A 38 18.19 14.75 1.03
N GLN A 39 18.03 14.67 2.36
CA GLN A 39 17.75 13.41 3.05
C GLN A 39 16.44 12.78 2.57
N LYS A 40 15.37 13.57 2.43
CA LYS A 40 14.08 13.10 1.87
C LYS A 40 14.20 12.63 0.43
N ALA A 41 15.00 13.32 -0.39
CA ALA A 41 15.23 12.92 -1.78
C ALA A 41 15.98 11.58 -1.87
N PHE A 42 17.04 11.42 -1.07
CA PHE A 42 17.79 10.17 -0.97
C PHE A 42 16.92 9.01 -0.47
N GLU A 43 16.09 9.22 0.55
CA GLU A 43 15.18 8.18 1.04
C GLU A 43 14.15 7.75 0.00
N ARG A 44 13.62 8.68 -0.80
CA ARG A 44 12.72 8.35 -1.92
C ARG A 44 13.44 7.55 -3.00
N TRP A 45 14.66 7.97 -3.36
CA TRP A 45 15.50 7.23 -4.31
C TRP A 45 15.81 5.83 -3.81
N ARG A 46 16.23 5.68 -2.54
CA ARG A 46 16.55 4.38 -1.92
C ARG A 46 15.33 3.46 -1.91
N LYS A 47 14.16 3.96 -1.50
CA LYS A 47 12.90 3.18 -1.54
C LYS A 47 12.56 2.73 -2.96
N THR A 48 12.73 3.62 -3.93
CA THR A 48 12.50 3.30 -5.35
C THR A 48 13.46 2.23 -5.85
N LEU A 49 14.76 2.33 -5.52
CA LEU A 49 15.74 1.32 -5.89
C LEU A 49 15.49 -0.03 -5.20
N SER A 50 15.14 -0.03 -3.91
CA SER A 50 14.76 -1.25 -3.20
C SER A 50 13.58 -1.94 -3.90
N LEU A 51 12.55 -1.19 -4.34
CA LEU A 51 11.43 -1.76 -5.09
C LEU A 51 11.85 -2.31 -6.46
N ILE A 52 12.73 -1.62 -7.20
CA ILE A 52 13.16 -2.08 -8.53
C ILE A 52 14.04 -3.34 -8.42
N THR A 53 14.93 -3.38 -7.44
CA THR A 53 15.95 -4.43 -7.30
C THR A 53 15.51 -5.59 -6.42
N GLY A 54 14.45 -5.42 -5.62
CA GLY A 54 14.08 -6.35 -4.56
C GLY A 54 15.08 -6.36 -3.39
N PHE A 55 16.10 -5.50 -3.39
CA PHE A 55 17.13 -5.51 -2.36
C PHE A 55 16.67 -4.75 -1.10
N GLY A 56 16.70 -5.43 0.04
CA GLY A 56 16.38 -4.85 1.34
C GLY A 56 14.88 -4.70 1.63
N LEU A 57 14.03 -5.47 0.97
CA LEU A 57 12.60 -5.63 1.28
C LEU A 57 12.29 -7.11 1.52
N THR A 58 11.38 -7.37 2.46
CA THR A 58 10.73 -8.68 2.56
C THR A 58 9.71 -8.85 1.41
N PRO A 59 9.38 -10.10 1.02
CA PRO A 59 8.35 -10.35 0.01
C PRO A 59 7.00 -9.66 0.33
N GLU A 60 6.63 -9.62 1.61
CA GLU A 60 5.40 -9.01 2.11
C GLU A 60 5.41 -7.49 1.95
N GLU A 61 6.53 -6.84 2.28
CA GLU A 61 6.68 -5.38 2.08
C GLU A 61 6.68 -5.00 0.60
N PHE A 62 7.32 -5.82 -0.24
CA PHE A 62 7.30 -5.60 -1.68
C PHE A 62 5.87 -5.68 -2.23
N GLN A 63 5.13 -6.73 -1.87
CA GLN A 63 3.73 -6.89 -2.29
C GLN A 63 2.85 -5.73 -1.78
N ALA A 64 3.04 -5.28 -0.54
CA ALA A 64 2.27 -4.18 0.03
C ALA A 64 2.47 -2.86 -0.75
N GLU A 65 3.68 -2.59 -1.26
CA GLU A 65 3.95 -1.40 -2.08
C GLU A 65 3.35 -1.53 -3.50
N ILE A 66 3.34 -2.75 -4.08
CA ILE A 66 2.63 -3.02 -5.33
C ILE A 66 1.13 -2.82 -5.16
N ASP A 67 0.52 -3.43 -4.14
CA ASP A 67 -0.91 -3.32 -3.84
C ASP A 67 -1.34 -1.86 -3.65
N LYS A 68 -0.50 -1.07 -2.98
CA LYS A 68 -0.71 0.36 -2.78
C LYS A 68 -0.64 1.16 -4.09
N ALA A 69 0.30 0.82 -4.97
CA ALA A 69 0.42 1.45 -6.29
C ALA A 69 -0.79 1.11 -7.18
N ASP A 70 -1.23 -0.15 -7.15
CA ASP A 70 -2.40 -0.63 -7.88
C ASP A 70 -3.69 0.02 -7.37
N LYS A 71 -3.90 0.05 -6.04
CA LYS A 71 -5.06 0.71 -5.43
C LYS A 71 -5.13 2.19 -5.82
N LYS A 72 -4.00 2.90 -5.77
CA LYS A 72 -3.92 4.31 -6.19
C LYS A 72 -4.29 4.48 -7.67
N THR A 73 -3.81 3.58 -8.53
CA THR A 73 -4.10 3.61 -9.97
C THR A 73 -5.58 3.33 -10.25
N CYS A 74 -6.15 2.33 -9.58
CA CYS A 74 -7.56 1.97 -9.65
C CYS A 74 -8.45 3.16 -9.25
N GLU A 75 -8.17 3.80 -8.12
CA GLU A 75 -8.92 4.95 -7.62
C GLU A 75 -8.85 6.15 -8.58
N LEU A 76 -7.67 6.46 -9.11
CA LEU A 76 -7.50 7.54 -10.09
C LEU A 76 -8.29 7.29 -11.37
N ARG A 77 -8.28 6.05 -11.87
CA ARG A 77 -9.02 5.65 -13.06
C ARG A 77 -10.52 5.65 -12.80
N LYS A 78 -10.97 5.14 -11.64
CA LYS A 78 -12.37 5.17 -11.18
C LYS A 78 -12.92 6.59 -11.24
N GLU A 79 -12.23 7.54 -10.60
CA GLU A 79 -12.64 8.95 -10.60
C GLU A 79 -12.70 9.56 -12.01
N LYS A 80 -11.73 9.22 -12.88
CA LYS A 80 -11.74 9.66 -14.27
C LYS A 80 -12.91 9.07 -15.04
N LEU A 81 -13.19 7.77 -14.87
CA LEU A 81 -14.27 7.07 -15.56
C LEU A 81 -15.63 7.59 -15.15
N ILE A 82 -15.88 7.79 -13.84
CA ILE A 82 -17.12 8.40 -13.35
C ILE A 82 -17.34 9.79 -13.98
N LYS A 83 -16.28 10.56 -14.19
CA LYS A 83 -16.39 11.91 -14.80
C LYS A 83 -16.52 11.88 -16.32
N SER A 84 -15.84 10.98 -17.02
CA SER A 84 -15.65 11.09 -18.47
C SER A 84 -16.25 9.96 -19.31
N SER A 85 -16.50 8.77 -18.75
CA SER A 85 -17.01 7.63 -19.53
C SER A 85 -18.52 7.80 -19.78
N PRO A 86 -18.98 7.80 -21.04
CA PRO A 86 -20.41 7.84 -21.34
C PRO A 86 -21.16 6.65 -20.76
N GLY A 87 -20.58 5.44 -20.82
CA GLY A 87 -21.22 4.22 -20.30
C GLY A 87 -21.37 4.24 -18.79
N VAL A 88 -20.30 4.58 -18.06
CA VAL A 88 -20.36 4.69 -16.58
C VAL A 88 -21.35 5.76 -16.14
N ARG A 89 -21.33 6.93 -16.79
CA ARG A 89 -22.27 8.03 -16.47
C ARG A 89 -23.70 7.63 -16.77
N PHE A 90 -23.95 7.00 -17.91
CA PHE A 90 -25.26 6.50 -18.29
C PHE A 90 -25.81 5.54 -17.25
N MET A 91 -25.02 4.55 -16.82
CA MET A 91 -25.44 3.59 -15.80
C MET A 91 -25.72 4.27 -14.46
N MET A 92 -24.83 5.16 -13.98
CA MET A 92 -25.06 5.88 -12.72
C MET A 92 -26.33 6.74 -12.75
N SER A 93 -26.62 7.42 -13.86
CA SER A 93 -27.84 8.21 -14.03
C SER A 93 -29.10 7.34 -14.04
N ASN A 94 -29.10 6.23 -14.79
CA ASN A 94 -30.27 5.35 -14.87
C ASN A 94 -30.53 4.59 -13.58
N LEU A 95 -29.48 4.18 -12.85
CA LEU A 95 -29.62 3.57 -11.53
C LEU A 95 -30.24 4.56 -10.53
N LEU A 96 -29.86 5.84 -10.59
CA LEU A 96 -30.50 6.89 -9.79
C LEU A 96 -32.00 7.02 -10.13
N GLU A 97 -32.36 7.05 -11.41
CA GLU A 97 -33.76 7.12 -11.87
C GLU A 97 -34.57 5.87 -11.51
N ALA A 98 -33.94 4.69 -11.50
CA ALA A 98 -34.55 3.43 -11.10
C ALA A 98 -34.72 3.29 -9.57
N GLY A 99 -34.28 4.28 -8.78
CA GLY A 99 -34.40 4.27 -7.31
C GLY A 99 -33.25 3.54 -6.59
N CYS A 100 -32.15 3.23 -7.28
CA CYS A 100 -30.95 2.63 -6.71
C CYS A 100 -29.74 3.58 -6.87
N PRO A 101 -29.66 4.68 -6.09
CA PRO A 101 -28.61 5.67 -6.24
C PRO A 101 -27.22 5.08 -5.96
N LEU A 102 -26.40 4.93 -7.00
CA LEU A 102 -25.03 4.48 -6.85
C LEU A 102 -24.11 5.66 -6.54
N THR A 103 -23.53 5.68 -5.34
CA THR A 103 -22.60 6.72 -4.91
C THR A 103 -21.14 6.28 -5.09
N LYS A 104 -20.21 7.25 -5.15
CA LYS A 104 -18.78 6.94 -5.35
C LYS A 104 -18.18 6.07 -4.24
N THR A 105 -18.71 6.17 -3.02
CA THR A 105 -18.25 5.40 -1.86
C THR A 105 -18.70 3.95 -1.93
N MET A 106 -19.71 3.64 -2.74
CA MET A 106 -20.14 2.27 -3.02
C MET A 106 -19.29 1.60 -4.11
N LEU A 107 -18.31 2.30 -4.68
CA LEU A 107 -17.32 1.71 -5.59
C LEU A 107 -15.97 1.72 -4.89
N GLU A 108 -15.52 0.58 -4.39
CA GLU A 108 -14.26 0.46 -3.63
C GLU A 108 -13.18 -0.24 -4.45
N CYS A 109 -11.98 0.34 -4.52
CA CYS A 109 -10.79 -0.37 -5.00
C CYS A 109 -10.08 -1.10 -3.85
N ALA A 110 -9.94 -2.42 -3.96
CA ALA A 110 -9.13 -3.22 -3.04
C ALA A 110 -8.39 -4.35 -3.77
N SER A 111 -7.37 -4.91 -3.13
CA SER A 111 -6.66 -6.08 -3.65
C SER A 111 -7.56 -7.32 -3.55
N CYS A 112 -7.56 -8.16 -4.58
CA CYS A 112 -8.37 -9.37 -4.67
C CYS A 112 -7.51 -10.57 -5.06
N ASP A 113 -8.12 -11.76 -5.02
CA ASP A 113 -7.60 -12.89 -5.78
C ASP A 113 -7.65 -12.61 -7.30
N MET A 114 -6.64 -13.10 -8.03
CA MET A 114 -6.41 -12.80 -9.45
C MET A 114 -7.40 -13.49 -10.41
N THR A 115 -8.38 -14.25 -9.89
CA THR A 115 -9.43 -14.89 -10.70
C THR A 115 -10.56 -13.95 -11.11
N LYS A 116 -10.61 -12.73 -10.56
CA LYS A 116 -11.70 -11.76 -10.81
C LYS A 116 -11.19 -10.32 -10.90
N SER A 117 -11.93 -9.50 -11.64
CA SER A 117 -11.66 -8.07 -11.82
C SER A 117 -12.56 -7.17 -10.95
N GLY A 118 -13.62 -7.73 -10.37
CA GLY A 118 -14.57 -7.01 -9.54
C GLY A 118 -15.59 -7.94 -8.88
N GLY A 119 -16.60 -7.33 -8.28
CA GLY A 119 -17.79 -8.04 -7.80
C GLY A 119 -18.83 -7.08 -7.23
N PHE A 120 -20.07 -7.55 -7.13
CA PHE A 120 -21.19 -6.82 -6.56
C PHE A 120 -21.74 -7.49 -5.30
N SER A 121 -22.11 -6.67 -4.31
CA SER A 121 -22.85 -7.07 -3.12
C SER A 121 -23.95 -6.05 -2.84
N LYS A 122 -25.16 -6.54 -2.51
CA LYS A 122 -26.30 -5.68 -2.15
C LYS A 122 -26.02 -4.83 -0.91
N ASP A 123 -25.22 -5.34 0.03
CA ASP A 123 -24.95 -4.69 1.31
C ASP A 123 -23.72 -3.76 1.25
N HIS A 124 -22.75 -4.06 0.38
CA HIS A 124 -21.45 -3.38 0.34
C HIS A 124 -21.19 -2.58 -0.95
N GLY A 125 -22.00 -2.77 -2.00
CA GLY A 125 -21.82 -2.15 -3.30
C GLY A 125 -20.87 -2.92 -4.21
N ILE A 126 -20.09 -2.18 -5.00
CA ILE A 126 -19.21 -2.69 -6.05
C ILE A 126 -17.76 -2.70 -5.56
N LEU A 127 -17.14 -3.87 -5.62
CA LEU A 127 -15.71 -4.08 -5.45
C LEU A 127 -15.01 -4.03 -6.82
N LEU A 128 -13.96 -3.22 -6.93
CA LEU A 128 -13.07 -3.13 -8.07
C LEU A 128 -11.70 -3.70 -7.66
N CYS A 129 -11.30 -4.81 -8.26
CA CYS A 129 -10.05 -5.47 -7.89
C CYS A 129 -8.86 -4.71 -8.46
N SER A 130 -8.14 -3.98 -7.62
CA SER A 130 -7.12 -3.02 -8.05
C SER A 130 -5.97 -3.66 -8.84
N ASN A 131 -5.64 -4.90 -8.48
CA ASN A 131 -4.65 -5.76 -9.14
C ASN A 131 -5.20 -6.53 -10.36
N GLY A 132 -6.51 -6.46 -10.63
CA GLY A 132 -7.18 -7.17 -11.72
C GLY A 132 -7.28 -6.40 -13.05
N PHE A 133 -6.80 -5.15 -13.12
CA PHE A 133 -7.03 -4.27 -14.27
C PHE A 133 -5.81 -4.05 -15.18
N PHE A 134 -5.80 -4.73 -16.33
CA PHE A 134 -4.76 -4.54 -17.37
C PHE A 134 -4.88 -3.20 -18.13
N SER A 135 -6.04 -2.53 -18.16
CA SER A 135 -6.22 -1.26 -18.85
C SER A 135 -7.38 -0.41 -18.29
N LYS A 136 -7.42 0.89 -18.65
CA LYS A 136 -8.56 1.77 -18.33
C LYS A 136 -9.87 1.23 -18.90
N LYS A 137 -9.85 0.70 -20.13
CA LYS A 137 -11.02 0.13 -20.81
C LYS A 137 -11.54 -1.12 -20.10
N HIS A 138 -10.63 -1.98 -19.62
CA HIS A 138 -11.01 -3.16 -18.84
C HIS A 138 -11.72 -2.76 -17.53
N GLN A 139 -11.19 -1.76 -16.82
CA GLN A 139 -11.83 -1.23 -15.61
C GLN A 139 -13.20 -0.59 -15.91
N GLU A 140 -13.33 0.15 -17.01
CA GLU A 140 -14.60 0.72 -17.46
C GLU A 140 -15.66 -0.36 -17.71
N HIS A 141 -15.32 -1.40 -18.47
CA HIS A 141 -16.24 -2.50 -18.76
C HIS A 141 -16.61 -3.26 -17.47
N THR A 142 -15.65 -3.47 -16.57
CA THR A 142 -15.91 -4.12 -15.28
C THR A 142 -16.87 -3.29 -14.43
N MET A 143 -16.61 -1.97 -14.31
CA MET A 143 -17.52 -1.07 -13.59
C MET A 143 -18.94 -1.15 -14.13
N ILE A 144 -19.11 -1.12 -15.46
CA ILE A 144 -20.44 -1.21 -16.08
C ILE A 144 -21.06 -2.60 -15.83
N HIS A 145 -20.29 -3.67 -15.92
CA HIS A 145 -20.77 -5.02 -15.63
C HIS A 145 -21.29 -5.15 -14.21
N GLU A 146 -20.54 -4.66 -13.22
CA GLU A 146 -20.96 -4.70 -11.82
C GLU A 146 -22.13 -3.76 -11.52
N MET A 147 -22.33 -2.69 -12.31
CA MET A 147 -23.50 -1.80 -12.20
C MET A 147 -24.80 -2.44 -12.72
N ILE A 148 -24.72 -3.54 -13.49
CA ILE A 148 -25.90 -4.25 -13.99
C ILE A 148 -26.44 -5.25 -12.93
N HIS A 149 -25.55 -5.77 -12.08
CA HIS A 149 -25.92 -6.65 -10.96
C HIS A 149 -26.65 -5.90 -9.85
#